data_AF-A0A8E2ETH6-F1
#
_entry.id   AF-A0A8E2ETH6-F1
#
_cell.length_a   1.000
_cell.length_b   1.000
_cell.length_c   1.000
_cell.angle_alpha   90.00
_cell.angle_beta   90.00
_cell.angle_gamma   90.00
#
_symmetry.space_group_name_H-M   'P 1'
#
loop_
_entity.id
_entity.type
_entity.pdbx_description
1 polymer ?
#
loop_
_entity_poly.entity_id
_entity_poly.type
_entity_poly.pdbx_seq_one_letter_code
_entity_poly.pdbx_strand_id
1 'polypeptide(L)'
;MTCGDLQYVEDCKVLQRDLRRRLVVCSCSSTLDLLPNASIITTTQGLAPSLWRGSVIIYGEPRPSEDRCQMVDINMTDFKHTAEWFSAYKAANSPPEAITSVGPPGKVEGVRINAGYNRPRRYLQKHQGLSVSAAHPLFMNSDPTASMVSRLLRLNIIVARLPYSERQRPMVISGVHRPVSYFMLCCKPAAGGWLSKPFERLEEDNVFVVRKDRKPLLPQHVEALVFFCYTKSKLVVGEFWNLSTDIPESTKRLQAEMTPENFSAFFAEHRALKARDAPEWASVPSPYEV
;
A
#
# COMPACT_ATOMS: atom_id res chain seq x y z
N MET A 1 6.11 21.32 33.41
CA MET A 1 6.86 21.64 32.17
C MET A 1 6.15 22.78 31.49
N THR A 2 6.76 23.95 31.43
CA THR A 2 6.28 25.10 30.65
C THR A 2 6.76 24.96 29.21
N CYS A 3 5.90 25.27 28.25
CA CYS A 3 6.06 25.07 26.80
C CYS A 3 7.11 25.98 26.13
N GLY A 4 8.17 26.36 26.85
CA GLY A 4 9.12 27.40 26.44
C GLY A 4 10.48 26.91 25.90
N ASP A 5 10.90 25.69 26.24
CA ASP A 5 12.28 25.22 25.99
C ASP A 5 12.37 23.96 25.10
N LEU A 6 11.40 23.76 24.20
CA LEU A 6 11.54 22.75 23.14
C LEU A 6 12.40 23.32 22.01
N GLN A 7 13.72 23.19 22.16
CA GLN A 7 14.66 23.44 21.07
C GLN A 7 14.41 22.45 19.93
N TYR A 8 13.95 23.00 18.79
CA TYR A 8 13.83 22.35 17.48
C TYR A 8 13.12 20.98 17.46
N VAL A 9 11.79 21.02 17.49
CA VAL A 9 10.96 19.93 16.97
C VAL A 9 10.97 20.08 15.45
N GLU A 10 11.64 19.18 14.74
CA GLU A 10 11.39 19.02 13.31
C GLU A 10 9.94 18.48 13.21
N ASP A 11 9.01 19.36 12.85
CA ASP A 11 7.56 19.08 12.83
C ASP A 11 7.27 18.03 11.75
N CYS A 12 7.42 16.75 12.11
CA CYS A 12 7.60 15.68 11.15
C CYS A 12 6.40 14.73 11.12
N LYS A 13 5.60 14.91 10.07
CA LYS A 13 4.63 13.97 9.49
C LYS A 13 3.43 13.60 10.37
N VAL A 14 2.28 13.87 9.77
CA VAL A 14 0.94 13.54 10.27
C VAL A 14 0.54 12.14 9.79
N LEU A 15 0.25 11.23 10.73
CA LEU A 15 -0.52 10.02 10.44
C LEU A 15 -2.00 10.31 10.69
N GLN A 16 -2.89 10.00 9.75
CA GLN A 16 -4.31 10.32 9.91
C GLN A 16 -5.05 9.24 10.76
N ARG A 17 -5.66 9.68 11.87
CA ARG A 17 -6.42 8.88 12.85
C ARG A 17 -7.92 9.13 12.66
N ASP A 18 -8.61 8.24 11.96
CA ASP A 18 -9.95 8.49 11.41
C ASP A 18 -10.03 9.83 10.62
N LEU A 19 -11.14 10.14 9.96
CA LEU A 19 -11.23 11.30 9.03
C LEU A 19 -10.92 12.68 9.66
N ARG A 20 -10.61 12.77 10.96
CA ARG A 20 -10.57 14.03 11.69
C ARG A 20 -9.45 14.20 12.74
N ARG A 21 -8.78 13.14 13.22
CA ARG A 21 -7.67 13.26 14.19
C ARG A 21 -6.34 12.91 13.54
N ARG A 22 -5.23 13.30 14.17
CA ARG A 22 -3.88 13.13 13.64
C ARG A 22 -2.98 12.52 14.72
N LEU A 23 -2.02 11.67 14.34
CA LEU A 23 -0.87 11.37 15.19
C LEU A 23 0.30 12.20 14.71
N VAL A 24 0.99 12.82 15.64
CA VAL A 24 2.19 13.63 15.40
C VAL A 24 3.38 12.85 15.93
N VAL A 25 4.44 12.75 15.13
CA VAL A 25 5.70 12.12 15.53
C VAL A 25 6.74 13.21 15.71
N CYS A 26 7.13 13.46 16.95
CA CYS A 26 8.18 14.42 17.29
C CYS A 26 9.45 13.68 17.66
N SER A 27 10.54 13.94 16.94
CA SER A 27 11.88 13.48 17.33
C SER A 27 12.66 14.63 17.93
N CYS A 28 13.17 14.45 19.16
CA CYS A 28 14.14 15.34 19.75
C CYS A 28 15.54 14.86 19.37
N SER A 29 16.24 15.62 18.52
CA SER A 29 17.63 15.35 18.16
C SER A 29 18.52 16.28 18.97
N SER A 30 18.72 15.99 20.27
CA SER A 30 19.79 16.66 21.01
C SER A 30 21.14 16.13 20.52
N THR A 31 22.17 16.98 20.53
CA THR A 31 23.55 16.58 20.14
C THR A 31 24.13 15.48 21.05
N LEU A 32 23.50 15.22 22.19
CA LEU A 32 23.87 14.20 23.16
C LEU A 32 23.19 12.85 22.89
N ASP A 33 22.10 12.84 22.11
CA ASP A 33 21.31 11.65 21.82
C ASP A 33 21.80 10.90 20.59
N LEU A 34 23.08 10.50 20.63
CA LEU A 34 23.67 9.66 19.59
C LEU A 34 23.26 8.20 19.72
N LEU A 35 22.52 7.77 20.74
CA LEU A 35 22.16 6.36 20.86
C LEU A 35 20.97 6.00 19.97
N PRO A 36 20.99 4.82 19.31
CA PRO A 36 19.82 4.29 18.62
C PRO A 36 18.62 4.20 19.56
N ASN A 37 17.44 4.56 19.06
CA ASN A 37 16.21 4.47 19.83
C ASN A 37 15.80 2.99 19.98
N ALA A 38 16.13 2.40 21.12
CA ALA A 38 15.85 1.01 21.43
C ALA A 38 14.35 0.68 21.34
N SER A 39 13.46 1.59 21.75
CA SER A 39 12.02 1.38 21.68
C SER A 39 11.53 1.21 20.24
N ILE A 40 12.02 2.02 19.30
CA ILE A 40 11.69 1.89 17.88
C ILE A 40 12.27 0.59 17.32
N ILE A 41 13.52 0.24 17.67
CA ILE A 41 14.13 -1.02 17.23
C ILE A 41 13.31 -2.20 17.71
N THR A 42 12.98 -2.27 18.99
CA THR A 42 12.17 -3.36 19.56
C THR A 42 10.77 -3.39 18.96
N THR A 43 10.09 -2.24 18.89
CA THR A 43 8.71 -2.14 18.38
C THR A 43 8.61 -2.52 16.91
N THR A 44 9.61 -2.16 16.11
CA THR A 44 9.68 -2.52 14.68
C THR A 44 10.39 -3.84 14.45
N GLN A 45 10.85 -4.55 15.49
CA GLN A 45 11.65 -5.77 15.35
C GLN A 45 12.91 -5.57 14.47
N GLY A 46 13.52 -4.38 14.54
CA GLY A 46 14.69 -4.00 13.75
C GLY A 46 14.39 -3.68 12.29
N LEU A 47 13.12 -3.55 11.93
CA LEU A 47 12.70 -3.39 10.54
C LEU A 47 12.63 -1.93 10.06
N ALA A 48 12.78 -0.97 10.99
CA ALA A 48 12.90 0.43 10.64
C ALA A 48 14.12 0.66 9.71
N PRO A 49 13.95 1.19 8.49
CA PRO A 49 15.05 1.35 7.54
C PRO A 49 15.98 2.50 7.92
N SER A 50 15.48 3.42 8.74
CA SER A 50 16.25 4.54 9.29
C SER A 50 16.72 4.21 10.69
N LEU A 51 17.97 4.54 11.00
CA LEU A 51 18.47 4.52 12.37
C LEU A 51 17.93 5.74 13.12
N TRP A 52 16.78 5.57 13.75
CA TRP A 52 16.21 6.57 14.64
C TRP A 52 17.07 6.70 15.90
N ARG A 53 17.37 7.93 16.31
CA ARG A 53 18.18 8.23 17.50
C ARG A 53 17.40 9.18 18.41
N GLY A 54 17.76 9.15 19.69
CA GLY A 54 17.16 10.01 20.71
C GLY A 54 15.71 9.70 21.03
N SER A 55 15.10 10.57 21.84
CA SER A 55 13.71 10.44 22.26
C SER A 55 12.76 10.78 21.11
N VAL A 56 11.78 9.89 20.90
CA VAL A 56 10.69 10.10 19.96
C VAL A 56 9.38 10.04 20.73
N ILE A 57 8.57 11.09 20.61
CA ILE A 57 7.29 11.24 21.27
C ILE A 57 6.20 11.21 20.21
N ILE A 58 5.13 10.48 20.52
CA ILE A 58 4.02 10.24 19.59
C ILE A 58 2.74 10.48 20.35
N TYR A 59 1.94 11.40 19.85
CA TYR A 59 0.70 11.81 20.50
C TYR A 59 -0.40 12.07 19.47
N GLY A 60 -1.65 11.98 19.91
CA GLY A 60 -2.78 12.38 19.10
C GLY A 60 -3.01 13.89 19.19
N GLU A 61 -3.13 14.55 18.04
CA GLU A 61 -3.59 15.93 17.93
C GLU A 61 -5.13 15.95 17.81
N PRO A 62 -5.81 16.84 18.56
CA PRO A 62 -7.26 16.99 18.48
C PRO A 62 -7.68 17.58 17.12
N ARG A 63 -8.99 17.61 16.85
CA ARG A 63 -9.48 18.20 15.59
C ARG A 63 -9.12 19.70 15.52
N PRO A 64 -8.96 20.29 14.32
CA PRO A 64 -8.75 21.74 14.19
C PRO A 64 -9.84 22.60 14.82
N SER A 65 -11.05 22.05 15.00
CA SER A 65 -12.21 22.68 15.64
C SER A 65 -12.32 22.40 17.15
N GLU A 66 -11.46 21.55 17.70
CA GLU A 66 -11.39 21.21 19.13
C GLU A 66 -10.25 22.02 19.77
N ASP A 67 -10.30 22.21 21.09
CA ASP A 67 -9.27 22.95 21.82
C ASP A 67 -7.90 22.28 21.64
N ARG A 68 -6.95 23.03 21.06
CA ARG A 68 -5.59 22.56 20.76
C ARG A 68 -4.77 22.23 22.00
N CYS A 69 -5.24 22.64 23.18
CA CYS A 69 -4.55 22.36 24.44
C CYS A 69 -4.73 20.91 24.93
N GLN A 70 -5.63 20.12 24.33
CA GLN A 70 -5.87 18.74 24.74
C GLN A 70 -5.12 17.75 23.85
N MET A 71 -4.07 17.13 24.39
CA MET A 71 -3.45 15.96 23.75
C MET A 71 -4.40 14.76 23.85
N VAL A 72 -4.51 13.99 22.78
CA VAL A 72 -5.35 12.79 22.76
C VAL A 72 -4.48 11.56 22.99
N ASP A 73 -4.86 10.74 23.96
CA ASP A 73 -4.19 9.48 24.24
C ASP A 73 -4.16 8.57 23.00
N ILE A 74 -3.02 7.89 22.86
CA ILE A 74 -2.80 6.85 21.85
C ILE A 74 -3.37 5.53 22.38
N ASN A 75 -4.06 4.78 21.51
CA ASN A 75 -4.49 3.42 21.81
C ASN A 75 -3.58 2.38 21.11
N MET A 76 -3.85 1.09 21.32
CA MET A 76 -3.05 0.03 20.72
C MET A 76 -3.12 -0.02 19.18
N THR A 77 -4.22 0.48 18.59
CA THR A 77 -4.31 0.64 17.14
C THR A 77 -3.36 1.74 16.68
N ASP A 78 -3.37 2.91 17.32
CA ASP A 78 -2.46 4.02 17.01
C ASP A 78 -1.00 3.59 17.14
N PHE A 79 -0.67 2.83 18.18
CA PHE A 79 0.67 2.25 18.38
C PHE A 79 1.06 1.31 17.24
N LYS A 80 0.17 0.41 16.82
CA LYS A 80 0.43 -0.50 15.68
C LYS A 80 0.71 0.28 14.40
N HIS A 81 -0.13 1.26 14.06
CA HIS A 81 0.04 2.09 12.87
C HIS A 81 1.36 2.87 12.90
N THR A 82 1.74 3.32 14.09
CA THR A 82 3.02 4.00 14.33
C THR A 82 4.22 3.08 14.10
N ALA A 83 4.18 1.86 14.63
CA ALA A 83 5.21 0.83 14.40
C ALA A 83 5.36 0.50 12.91
N GLU A 84 4.23 0.34 12.21
CA GLU A 84 4.19 0.11 10.76
C GLU A 84 4.79 1.30 10.00
N TRP A 85 4.48 2.53 10.42
CA TRP A 85 5.04 3.73 9.80
C TRP A 85 6.56 3.81 9.97
N PHE A 86 7.11 3.56 11.17
CA PHE A 86 8.56 3.52 11.38
C PHE A 86 9.25 2.46 10.53
N SER A 87 8.63 1.28 10.43
CA SER A 87 9.10 0.16 9.60
C SER A 87 9.13 0.51 8.11
N ALA A 88 8.32 1.48 7.68
CA ALA A 88 8.26 1.92 6.31
C ALA A 88 9.05 3.22 6.05
N TYR A 89 9.27 4.06 7.07
CA TYR A 89 9.79 5.42 6.95
C TYR A 89 11.15 5.49 6.24
N LYS A 90 11.22 6.32 5.20
CA LYS A 90 12.35 6.50 4.25
C LYS A 90 12.67 5.30 3.33
N ALA A 91 12.07 4.12 3.51
CA ALA A 91 12.17 3.05 2.49
C ALA A 91 11.65 3.52 1.11
N ALA A 92 10.69 4.46 1.09
CA ALA A 92 10.11 5.00 -0.13
C ALA A 92 10.90 6.15 -0.79
N ASN A 93 11.85 6.78 -0.08
CA ASN A 93 12.59 7.96 -0.56
C ASN A 93 14.10 7.72 -0.68
N SER A 94 14.64 6.72 -0.01
CA SER A 94 16.02 6.28 -0.26
C SER A 94 16.05 5.64 -1.65
N PRO A 95 17.08 5.92 -2.49
CA PRO A 95 17.33 5.08 -3.65
C PRO A 95 17.42 3.62 -3.17
N PRO A 96 16.99 2.63 -3.97
CA PRO A 96 16.87 1.22 -3.60
C PRO A 96 18.17 0.53 -3.13
N GLU A 97 19.24 1.27 -2.88
CA GLU A 97 20.58 0.81 -2.50
C GLU A 97 20.84 0.87 -0.98
N ALA A 98 20.04 1.59 -0.18
CA ALA A 98 20.39 1.86 1.23
C ALA A 98 19.50 1.16 2.28
N ILE A 99 19.07 -0.08 2.04
CA ILE A 99 18.61 -0.97 3.11
C ILE A 99 19.60 -2.13 3.18
N THR A 100 20.74 -1.88 3.83
CA THR A 100 21.69 -2.93 4.23
C THR A 100 21.11 -3.66 5.43
N SER A 101 20.11 -4.52 5.18
CA SER A 101 19.77 -5.58 6.12
C SER A 101 20.65 -6.79 5.81
N VAL A 102 21.27 -7.35 6.84
CA VAL A 102 22.03 -8.62 6.84
C VAL A 102 21.03 -9.78 6.65
N GLY A 103 20.36 -9.79 5.50
CA GLY A 103 19.45 -10.83 5.07
C GLY A 103 20.06 -11.61 3.91
N PRO A 104 19.53 -12.81 3.61
CA PRO A 104 20.03 -13.61 2.49
C PRO A 104 20.04 -12.79 1.19
N PRO A 105 21.07 -12.94 0.35
CA PRO A 105 21.18 -12.22 -0.91
C PRO A 105 19.96 -12.54 -1.78
N GLY A 106 19.23 -11.50 -2.17
CA GLY A 106 18.08 -11.64 -3.05
C GLY A 106 17.28 -10.35 -3.13
N LYS A 107 17.03 -9.88 -4.35
CA LYS A 107 16.04 -8.83 -4.64
C LYS A 107 14.82 -9.51 -5.26
N VAL A 108 13.63 -9.15 -4.81
CA VAL A 108 12.36 -9.57 -5.38
C VAL A 108 11.82 -8.42 -6.22
N GLU A 109 11.51 -8.71 -7.48
CA GLU A 109 10.90 -7.73 -8.37
C GLU A 109 9.41 -7.59 -8.09
N GLY A 110 8.98 -6.36 -7.91
CA GLY A 110 7.60 -5.96 -7.72
C GLY A 110 7.26 -4.72 -8.53
N VAL A 111 6.07 -4.20 -8.28
CA VAL A 111 5.52 -3.06 -9.00
C VAL A 111 4.95 -2.06 -8.03
N ARG A 112 5.40 -0.81 -8.14
CA ARG A 112 4.75 0.34 -7.54
C ARG A 112 3.61 0.80 -8.46
N ILE A 113 2.41 0.89 -7.92
CA ILE A 113 1.27 1.53 -8.57
C ILE A 113 1.26 2.98 -8.12
N ASN A 114 1.35 3.91 -9.06
CA ASN A 114 1.31 5.34 -8.80
C ASN A 114 -0.10 5.89 -9.03
N ALA A 115 -0.77 6.36 -7.99
CA ALA A 115 -1.92 7.23 -8.16
C ALA A 115 -1.49 8.65 -8.49
N GLY A 116 -1.69 9.00 -9.74
CA GLY A 116 -1.48 10.36 -10.22
C GLY A 116 -2.19 10.55 -11.53
N TYR A 117 -3.50 10.31 -11.58
CA TYR A 117 -4.28 10.57 -12.80
C TYR A 117 -4.37 12.08 -13.14
N ASN A 118 -4.17 12.98 -12.16
CA ASN A 118 -4.51 14.39 -12.31
C ASN A 118 -3.34 15.39 -12.22
N ARG A 119 -2.08 14.95 -12.16
CA ARG A 119 -0.98 15.88 -12.42
C ARG A 119 -0.55 15.72 -13.87
N PRO A 120 -0.45 16.79 -14.68
CA PRO A 120 0.12 16.76 -16.02
C PRO A 120 1.62 16.44 -16.02
N ARG A 121 2.16 15.81 -14.96
CA ARG A 121 3.48 15.19 -14.96
C ARG A 121 3.41 13.96 -15.85
N ARG A 122 3.57 14.20 -17.16
CA ARG A 122 3.70 13.23 -18.26
C ARG A 122 4.79 12.16 -18.06
N TYR A 123 5.48 12.13 -16.93
CA TYR A 123 6.72 11.39 -16.71
C TYR A 123 6.62 10.26 -15.69
N LEU A 124 5.53 10.15 -14.93
CA LEU A 124 5.37 9.03 -13.99
C LEU A 124 4.59 7.91 -14.65
N GLN A 125 5.28 6.81 -14.93
CA GLN A 125 4.63 5.56 -15.35
C GLN A 125 3.63 5.13 -14.28
N LYS A 126 2.42 4.76 -14.70
CA LYS A 126 1.35 4.31 -13.82
C LYS A 126 1.76 3.08 -13.00
N HIS A 127 2.49 2.17 -13.63
CA HIS A 127 3.07 0.97 -13.03
C HIS A 127 4.58 1.06 -13.21
N GLN A 128 5.32 1.09 -12.09
CA GLN A 128 6.78 1.22 -12.10
C GLN A 128 7.39 -0.01 -11.45
N GLY A 129 8.34 -0.65 -12.14
CA GLY A 129 9.12 -1.76 -11.56
C GLY A 129 9.93 -1.28 -10.36
N LEU A 130 9.95 -2.06 -9.29
CA LEU A 130 10.72 -1.79 -8.08
C LEU A 130 11.24 -3.11 -7.51
N SER A 131 12.48 -3.10 -7.04
CA SER A 131 13.09 -4.23 -6.34
C SER A 131 13.05 -4.04 -4.83
N VAL A 132 12.69 -5.08 -4.08
CA VAL A 132 12.71 -5.09 -2.62
C VAL A 132 13.54 -6.26 -2.11
N SER A 133 14.23 -6.09 -0.99
CA SER A 133 15.00 -7.16 -0.36
C SER A 133 14.13 -8.39 -0.09
N ALA A 134 14.59 -9.60 -0.42
CA ALA A 134 13.89 -10.85 -0.10
C ALA A 134 13.74 -11.07 1.42
N ALA A 135 14.58 -10.40 2.22
CA ALA A 135 14.49 -10.38 3.68
C ALA A 135 13.52 -9.32 4.22
N HIS A 136 12.82 -8.59 3.34
CA HIS A 136 11.88 -7.57 3.76
C HIS A 136 10.73 -8.20 4.58
N PRO A 137 10.27 -7.57 5.67
CA PRO A 137 9.23 -8.09 6.58
C PRO A 137 7.93 -8.49 5.91
N LEU A 138 7.63 -7.83 4.81
CA LEU A 138 6.53 -8.15 3.90
C LEU A 138 6.49 -9.65 3.55
N PHE A 139 7.66 -10.31 3.40
CA PHE A 139 7.75 -11.74 3.10
C PHE A 139 7.74 -12.64 4.34
N MET A 140 7.94 -12.08 5.54
CA MET A 140 8.03 -12.85 6.79
C MET A 140 6.70 -12.95 7.54
N ASN A 141 5.79 -11.99 7.35
CA ASN A 141 4.48 -12.06 7.97
C ASN A 141 3.70 -13.26 7.44
N SER A 142 3.27 -14.14 8.36
CA SER A 142 2.50 -15.35 8.05
C SER A 142 1.13 -15.02 7.43
N ASP A 143 0.56 -13.89 7.82
CA ASP A 143 -0.74 -13.39 7.36
C ASP A 143 -0.58 -12.04 6.63
N PRO A 144 0.01 -12.02 5.42
CA PRO A 144 -0.09 -10.82 4.60
C PRO A 144 -1.57 -10.60 4.31
N THR A 145 -1.97 -9.35 4.09
CA THR A 145 -3.27 -8.97 3.51
C THR A 145 -3.37 -9.53 2.07
N ALA A 146 -3.38 -10.85 1.94
CA ALA A 146 -3.54 -11.58 0.72
C ALA A 146 -4.97 -11.30 0.27
N SER A 147 -5.07 -10.49 -0.77
CA SER A 147 -6.34 -10.23 -1.41
C SER A 147 -7.04 -11.55 -1.77
N MET A 148 -8.37 -11.57 -1.72
CA MET A 148 -9.12 -12.69 -2.27
C MET A 148 -8.79 -12.92 -3.75
N VAL A 149 -8.57 -11.86 -4.52
CA VAL A 149 -8.13 -11.94 -5.93
C VAL A 149 -6.84 -12.74 -6.05
N SER A 150 -5.87 -12.50 -5.16
CA SER A 150 -4.63 -13.29 -5.14
C SER A 150 -4.88 -14.79 -4.96
N ARG A 151 -5.85 -15.14 -4.11
CA ARG A 151 -6.21 -16.53 -3.82
C ARG A 151 -6.96 -17.16 -4.99
N LEU A 152 -7.97 -16.46 -5.51
CA LEU A 152 -8.79 -16.90 -6.64
C LEU A 152 -7.93 -17.13 -7.89
N LEU A 153 -7.01 -16.21 -8.18
CA LEU A 153 -6.11 -16.30 -9.31
C LEU A 153 -4.85 -17.13 -9.04
N ARG A 154 -4.61 -17.59 -7.81
CA ARG A 154 -3.42 -18.37 -7.42
C ARG A 154 -2.08 -17.67 -7.76
N LEU A 155 -2.02 -16.35 -7.62
CA LEU A 155 -0.82 -15.54 -7.93
C LEU A 155 -0.03 -15.06 -6.69
N ASN A 156 -0.41 -15.49 -5.48
CA ASN A 156 0.30 -15.20 -4.22
C ASN A 156 0.71 -13.72 -4.04
N ILE A 157 -0.11 -12.78 -4.49
CA ILE A 157 0.16 -11.35 -4.48
C ILE A 157 -0.03 -10.75 -3.08
N ILE A 158 0.96 -9.97 -2.65
CA ILE A 158 0.93 -9.10 -1.49
C ILE A 158 0.80 -7.66 -2.00
N VAL A 159 -0.15 -6.93 -1.43
CA VAL A 159 -0.30 -5.48 -1.63
C VAL A 159 0.08 -4.79 -0.33
N ALA A 160 1.13 -3.98 -0.36
CA ALA A 160 1.59 -3.18 0.76
C ALA A 160 1.42 -1.70 0.45
N ARG A 161 1.06 -0.92 1.47
CA ARG A 161 1.02 0.54 1.35
C ARG A 161 2.44 1.07 1.42
N LEU A 162 2.76 2.01 0.53
CA LEU A 162 3.98 2.79 0.69
C LEU A 162 3.69 3.96 1.62
N PRO A 163 4.61 4.26 2.54
CA PRO A 163 4.45 5.38 3.47
C PRO A 163 4.42 6.68 2.68
N TYR A 164 3.54 7.56 3.13
CA TYR A 164 3.31 8.84 2.51
C TYR A 164 4.58 9.71 2.48
N SER A 165 4.85 10.30 1.32
CA SER A 165 5.79 11.42 1.21
C SER A 165 4.98 12.72 1.24
N GLU A 166 5.30 13.63 2.16
CA GLU A 166 4.59 14.92 2.36
C GLU A 166 4.44 15.78 1.09
N ARG A 167 5.25 15.50 0.07
CA ARG A 167 5.19 16.18 -1.24
C ARG A 167 3.96 15.79 -2.07
N GLN A 168 3.18 14.79 -1.66
CA GLN A 168 2.07 14.25 -2.43
C GLN A 168 0.71 14.57 -1.79
N ARG A 169 0.35 15.85 -1.56
CA ARG A 169 -0.98 16.21 -1.02
C ARG A 169 -2.09 15.44 -1.76
N PRO A 170 -2.91 14.63 -1.07
CA PRO A 170 -4.02 13.94 -1.71
C PRO A 170 -4.96 15.02 -2.25
N MET A 171 -5.13 15.02 -3.56
CA MET A 171 -6.22 15.77 -4.16
C MET A 171 -7.44 14.88 -3.97
N VAL A 172 -8.38 15.30 -3.11
CA VAL A 172 -9.64 14.58 -2.90
C VAL A 172 -10.39 14.62 -4.22
N ILE A 173 -10.24 13.56 -5.02
CA ILE A 173 -10.98 13.41 -6.26
C ILE A 173 -12.11 12.42 -5.96
N SER A 174 -13.31 12.97 -5.78
CA SER A 174 -14.52 12.18 -5.71
C SER A 174 -14.78 11.54 -7.09
N GLY A 175 -14.95 10.21 -7.13
CA GLY A 175 -15.51 9.51 -8.29
C GLY A 175 -14.53 8.91 -9.30
N VAL A 176 -13.21 8.97 -9.07
CA VAL A 176 -12.25 8.29 -9.98
C VAL A 176 -12.04 6.85 -9.54
N HIS A 177 -12.24 5.92 -10.49
CA HIS A 177 -11.90 4.51 -10.39
C HIS A 177 -10.48 4.33 -9.83
N ARG A 178 -10.36 3.73 -8.63
CA ARG A 178 -9.07 3.47 -7.99
C ARG A 178 -8.57 2.09 -8.41
N PRO A 179 -7.54 1.97 -9.27
CA PRO A 179 -7.02 0.68 -9.73
C PRO A 179 -6.74 -0.31 -8.59
N VAL A 180 -6.27 0.22 -7.46
CA VAL A 180 -5.88 -0.54 -6.27
C VAL A 180 -7.08 -1.15 -5.54
N SER A 181 -8.25 -0.51 -5.57
CA SER A 181 -9.43 -1.05 -4.87
C SER A 181 -9.90 -2.36 -5.49
N TYR A 182 -9.70 -2.55 -6.80
CA TYR A 182 -10.01 -3.80 -7.50
C TYR A 182 -9.09 -4.95 -7.09
N PHE A 183 -7.83 -4.65 -6.74
CA PHE A 183 -6.96 -5.66 -6.14
C PHE A 183 -7.42 -6.09 -4.77
N MET A 184 -8.12 -5.24 -4.02
CA MET A 184 -8.44 -5.48 -2.62
C MET A 184 -9.90 -5.87 -2.40
N LEU A 185 -10.55 -6.39 -3.45
CA LEU A 185 -11.91 -6.89 -3.36
C LEU A 185 -11.99 -8.00 -2.32
N CYS A 186 -12.84 -7.76 -1.32
CA CYS A 186 -13.21 -8.75 -0.32
C CYS A 186 -14.49 -9.42 -0.75
N CYS A 187 -14.42 -10.70 -1.11
CA CYS A 187 -15.61 -11.53 -1.36
C CYS A 187 -16.28 -12.03 -0.07
N LYS A 188 -16.14 -11.30 1.05
CA LYS A 188 -16.88 -11.57 2.31
C LYS A 188 -17.77 -10.35 2.62
N PRO A 189 -18.96 -10.27 2.02
CA PRO A 189 -19.82 -9.10 2.16
C PRO A 189 -20.35 -8.91 3.59
N ALA A 190 -20.40 -9.99 4.37
CA ALA A 190 -20.84 -9.99 5.77
C ALA A 190 -20.02 -9.05 6.70
N ALA A 191 -18.84 -8.59 6.28
CA ALA A 191 -18.00 -7.65 7.04
C ALA A 191 -18.21 -6.17 6.68
N GLY A 192 -19.19 -5.85 5.82
CA GLY A 192 -19.59 -4.47 5.52
C GLY A 192 -19.11 -3.93 4.18
N GLY A 193 -19.21 -4.71 3.10
CA GLY A 193 -18.97 -4.25 1.73
C GLY A 193 -18.01 -5.13 0.92
N TRP A 194 -17.95 -4.89 -0.39
CA TRP A 194 -17.04 -5.55 -1.33
C TRP A 194 -15.60 -5.05 -1.25
N LEU A 195 -15.42 -3.89 -0.64
CA LEU A 195 -14.12 -3.33 -0.35
C LEU A 195 -13.84 -3.56 1.13
N SER A 196 -12.61 -3.97 1.45
CA SER A 196 -12.20 -3.97 2.84
C SER A 196 -12.27 -2.54 3.38
N LYS A 197 -13.01 -2.33 4.49
CA LYS A 197 -13.06 -1.04 5.22
C LYS A 197 -11.71 -0.34 5.39
N PRO A 198 -10.58 -1.01 5.68
CA PRO A 198 -9.28 -0.33 5.73
C PRO A 198 -8.89 0.35 4.41
N PHE A 199 -9.40 -0.10 3.27
CA PHE A 199 -9.05 0.33 1.92
C PHE A 199 -10.09 1.25 1.25
N GLU A 200 -11.32 1.34 1.79
CA GLU A 200 -12.30 2.37 1.38
C GLU A 200 -11.73 3.80 1.51
N ARG A 201 -10.76 3.97 2.41
CA ARG A 201 -10.08 5.24 2.69
C ARG A 201 -8.68 5.36 2.09
N LEU A 202 -8.32 4.52 1.11
CA LEU A 202 -7.12 4.76 0.30
C LEU A 202 -7.34 5.99 -0.59
N GLU A 203 -7.32 7.18 -0.02
CA GLU A 203 -7.15 8.43 -0.77
C GLU A 203 -5.71 8.59 -1.28
N GLU A 204 -4.86 7.59 -1.01
CA GLU A 204 -3.41 7.60 -1.18
C GLU A 204 -2.97 6.36 -1.98
N ASP A 205 -3.13 6.36 -3.30
CA ASP A 205 -2.82 5.17 -4.11
C ASP A 205 -1.33 5.01 -4.51
N ASN A 206 -0.41 5.15 -3.55
CA ASN A 206 0.93 4.58 -3.70
C ASN A 206 0.98 3.23 -3.00
N VAL A 207 0.75 2.17 -3.76
CA VAL A 207 0.91 0.81 -3.24
C VAL A 207 2.04 0.11 -3.96
N PHE A 208 2.62 -0.84 -3.25
CA PHE A 208 3.61 -1.76 -3.75
C PHE A 208 3.01 -3.16 -3.84
N VAL A 209 3.22 -3.82 -4.96
CA VAL A 209 2.65 -5.12 -5.29
C VAL A 209 3.79 -6.08 -5.61
N VAL A 210 3.82 -7.22 -4.93
CA VAL A 210 4.85 -8.26 -5.06
C VAL A 210 4.24 -9.63 -4.88
N ARG A 211 4.96 -10.68 -5.29
CA ARG A 211 4.55 -12.05 -5.01
C ARG A 211 5.20 -12.59 -3.73
N LYS A 212 4.40 -13.22 -2.88
CA LYS A 212 4.81 -13.88 -1.63
C LYS A 212 5.81 -15.00 -1.89
N ASP A 213 5.68 -15.69 -3.02
CA ASP A 213 6.61 -16.75 -3.47
C ASP A 213 7.91 -16.19 -4.05
N ARG A 214 8.11 -14.85 -4.01
CA ARG A 214 9.32 -14.14 -4.43
C ARG A 214 9.64 -14.25 -5.93
N LYS A 215 8.71 -14.78 -6.72
CA LYS A 215 8.81 -14.73 -8.19
C LYS A 215 8.66 -13.28 -8.68
N PRO A 216 9.28 -12.93 -9.80
CA PRO A 216 9.22 -11.56 -10.31
C PRO A 216 7.79 -11.21 -10.71
N LEU A 217 7.44 -9.94 -10.52
CA LEU A 217 6.17 -9.37 -10.96
C LEU A 217 6.46 -8.13 -11.81
N LEU A 218 6.14 -8.21 -13.10
CA LEU A 218 6.43 -7.15 -14.05
C LEU A 218 5.32 -6.07 -14.06
N PRO A 219 5.63 -4.82 -14.42
CA PRO A 219 4.62 -3.76 -14.55
C PRO A 219 3.43 -4.15 -15.44
N GLN A 220 3.69 -4.87 -16.52
CA GLN A 220 2.69 -5.36 -17.47
C GLN A 220 1.76 -6.41 -16.84
N HIS A 221 2.27 -7.25 -15.93
CA HIS A 221 1.45 -8.20 -15.17
C HIS A 221 0.44 -7.46 -14.30
N VAL A 222 0.90 -6.43 -13.58
CA VAL A 222 0.03 -5.63 -12.71
C VAL A 222 -0.96 -4.80 -13.51
N GLU A 223 -0.56 -4.25 -14.66
CA GLU A 223 -1.47 -3.55 -15.56
C GLU A 223 -2.61 -4.44 -16.05
N ALA A 224 -2.28 -5.61 -16.60
CA ALA A 224 -3.27 -6.55 -17.09
C ALA A 224 -4.16 -7.04 -15.95
N LEU A 225 -3.59 -7.28 -14.77
CA LEU A 225 -4.34 -7.75 -13.62
C LEU A 225 -5.31 -6.70 -13.05
N VAL A 226 -4.89 -5.43 -12.95
CA VAL A 226 -5.81 -4.31 -12.64
C VAL A 226 -6.97 -4.32 -13.61
N PHE A 227 -6.68 -4.40 -14.91
CA PHE A 227 -7.67 -4.25 -15.95
C PHE A 227 -8.63 -5.43 -16.01
N PHE A 228 -8.13 -6.65 -15.77
CA PHE A 228 -8.95 -7.85 -15.59
C PHE A 228 -9.90 -7.69 -14.41
N CYS A 229 -9.36 -7.33 -13.23
CA CYS A 229 -10.16 -7.16 -12.02
C CYS A 229 -11.22 -6.08 -12.23
N TYR A 230 -10.86 -4.94 -12.82
CA TYR A 230 -11.81 -3.90 -13.18
C TYR A 230 -12.91 -4.40 -14.10
N THR A 231 -12.56 -5.11 -15.18
CA THR A 231 -13.53 -5.59 -16.18
C THR A 231 -14.52 -6.57 -15.56
N LYS A 232 -14.03 -7.57 -14.81
CA LYS A 232 -14.89 -8.56 -14.15
C LYS A 232 -15.73 -7.94 -13.05
N SER A 233 -15.14 -7.04 -12.26
CA SER A 233 -15.88 -6.33 -11.20
C SER A 233 -16.91 -5.39 -11.79
N LYS A 234 -16.62 -4.66 -12.86
CA LYS A 234 -17.57 -3.73 -13.48
C LYS A 234 -18.80 -4.45 -14.03
N LEU A 235 -18.65 -5.64 -14.61
CA LEU A 235 -19.80 -6.44 -15.04
C LEU A 235 -20.68 -6.81 -13.84
N VAL A 236 -20.05 -7.24 -12.75
CA VAL A 236 -20.76 -7.68 -11.53
C VAL A 236 -21.20 -6.51 -10.63
N VAL A 237 -20.65 -5.31 -10.77
CA VAL A 237 -20.92 -4.17 -9.87
C VAL A 237 -21.69 -3.07 -10.59
N GLY A 238 -21.47 -2.87 -11.89
CA GLY A 238 -22.23 -1.93 -12.72
C GLY A 238 -23.69 -2.31 -12.88
N GLU A 239 -24.02 -3.61 -12.85
CA GLU A 239 -25.39 -4.11 -12.74
C GLU A 239 -26.01 -3.81 -11.35
N PHE A 240 -25.17 -3.63 -10.31
CA PHE A 240 -25.60 -3.61 -8.90
C PHE A 240 -25.67 -2.23 -8.26
N TRP A 241 -24.91 -1.23 -8.74
CA TRP A 241 -25.10 0.15 -8.26
C TRP A 241 -26.53 0.66 -8.48
N ASN A 242 -27.30 0.01 -9.36
CA ASN A 242 -28.69 0.33 -9.64
C ASN A 242 -29.72 -0.58 -8.95
N LEU A 243 -29.34 -1.73 -8.35
CA LEU A 243 -30.29 -2.73 -7.82
C LEU A 243 -29.76 -3.40 -6.54
N SER A 244 -30.50 -3.27 -5.43
CA SER A 244 -29.98 -3.45 -4.06
C SER A 244 -30.03 -4.85 -3.44
N THR A 245 -30.32 -5.96 -4.15
CA THR A 245 -30.88 -7.13 -3.43
C THR A 245 -30.18 -8.50 -3.49
N ASP A 246 -29.04 -8.73 -4.14
CA ASP A 246 -28.37 -10.06 -4.01
C ASP A 246 -26.84 -10.04 -4.08
N ILE A 247 -26.22 -9.52 -3.03
CA ILE A 247 -24.77 -9.52 -2.86
C ILE A 247 -24.15 -10.94 -2.86
N PRO A 248 -24.76 -11.96 -2.24
CA PRO A 248 -24.27 -13.34 -2.31
C PRO A 248 -24.12 -13.88 -3.74
N GLU A 249 -25.14 -13.73 -4.59
CA GLU A 249 -25.10 -14.28 -5.95
C GLU A 249 -24.07 -13.56 -6.84
N SER A 250 -23.96 -12.24 -6.73
CA SER A 250 -22.85 -11.49 -7.36
C SER A 250 -21.49 -12.03 -6.95
N THR A 251 -21.33 -12.35 -5.65
CA THR A 251 -20.05 -12.81 -5.09
C THR A 251 -19.68 -14.13 -5.71
N LYS A 252 -20.65 -15.03 -5.80
CA LYS A 252 -20.49 -16.33 -6.46
C LYS A 252 -20.16 -16.17 -7.95
N ARG A 253 -20.85 -15.27 -8.67
CA ARG A 253 -20.56 -14.98 -10.09
C ARG A 253 -19.15 -14.42 -10.28
N LEU A 254 -18.74 -13.45 -9.45
CA LEU A 254 -17.39 -12.88 -9.51
C LEU A 254 -16.32 -13.94 -9.23
N GLN A 255 -16.55 -14.82 -8.25
CA GLN A 255 -15.64 -15.93 -7.93
C GLN A 255 -15.54 -16.94 -9.08
N ALA A 256 -16.65 -17.24 -9.76
CA ALA A 256 -16.66 -18.11 -10.93
C ALA A 256 -15.92 -17.49 -12.14
N GLU A 257 -15.91 -16.17 -12.24
CA GLU A 257 -15.24 -15.44 -13.33
C GLU A 257 -13.75 -15.18 -13.05
N MET A 258 -13.35 -15.03 -11.79
CA MET A 258 -11.98 -14.75 -11.37
C MET A 258 -11.17 -16.04 -11.19
N THR A 259 -10.98 -16.80 -12.27
CA THR A 259 -10.17 -18.04 -12.25
C THR A 259 -8.81 -17.83 -12.91
N PRO A 260 -7.81 -18.68 -12.60
CA PRO A 260 -6.51 -18.64 -13.29
C PRO A 260 -6.64 -18.83 -14.80
N GLU A 261 -7.57 -19.66 -15.25
CA GLU A 261 -7.82 -19.96 -16.66
C GLU A 261 -8.37 -18.73 -17.39
N ASN A 262 -9.37 -18.07 -16.80
CA ASN A 262 -9.96 -16.85 -17.36
C ASN A 262 -8.95 -15.70 -17.40
N PHE A 263 -8.13 -15.56 -16.35
CA PHE A 263 -7.08 -14.54 -16.35
C PHE A 263 -5.97 -14.85 -17.36
N SER A 264 -5.57 -16.11 -17.52
CA SER A 264 -4.56 -16.52 -18.51
C SER A 264 -5.03 -16.22 -19.94
N ALA A 265 -6.27 -16.57 -20.27
CA ALA A 265 -6.87 -16.26 -21.57
C ALA A 265 -6.93 -14.75 -21.82
N PHE A 266 -7.43 -13.99 -20.82
CA PHE A 266 -7.46 -12.53 -20.88
C PHE A 266 -6.06 -11.92 -21.05
N PHE A 267 -5.06 -12.42 -20.32
CA PHE A 267 -3.69 -11.92 -20.39
C PHE A 267 -3.10 -12.13 -21.78
N ALA A 268 -3.32 -13.31 -22.39
CA ALA A 268 -2.85 -13.60 -23.74
C ALA A 268 -3.44 -12.63 -24.78
N GLU A 269 -4.76 -12.40 -24.73
CA GLU A 269 -5.45 -11.45 -25.61
C GLU A 269 -4.97 -10.01 -25.38
N HIS A 270 -4.93 -9.59 -24.11
CA HIS A 270 -4.49 -8.24 -23.74
C HIS A 270 -3.04 -7.98 -24.18
N ARG A 271 -2.16 -8.97 -24.00
CA ARG A 271 -0.77 -8.92 -24.46
C ARG A 271 -0.68 -8.76 -25.98
N ALA A 272 -1.43 -9.55 -26.74
CA ALA A 272 -1.46 -9.45 -28.20
C ALA A 272 -2.00 -8.11 -28.70
N LEU A 273 -3.00 -7.55 -28.03
CA LEU A 273 -3.55 -6.22 -28.33
C LEU A 273 -2.52 -5.12 -28.05
N LYS A 274 -1.92 -5.12 -26.85
CA LYS A 274 -0.91 -4.14 -26.44
C LYS A 274 0.35 -4.18 -27.31
N ALA A 275 0.75 -5.36 -27.76
CA ALA A 275 1.91 -5.55 -28.64
C ALA A 275 1.80 -4.81 -29.99
N ARG A 276 0.59 -4.41 -30.41
CA ARG A 276 0.39 -3.61 -31.63
C ARG A 276 0.97 -2.20 -31.50
N ASP A 277 0.83 -1.61 -30.33
CA ASP A 277 1.27 -0.24 -30.04
C ASP A 277 2.62 -0.21 -29.30
N ALA A 278 2.92 -1.28 -28.55
CA ALA A 278 4.08 -1.41 -27.66
C ALA A 278 4.72 -2.80 -27.84
N PRO A 279 5.62 -2.98 -28.83
CA PRO A 279 6.16 -4.29 -29.22
C PRO A 279 6.79 -5.09 -28.07
N GLU A 280 7.28 -4.43 -27.03
CA GLU A 280 7.85 -5.09 -25.84
C GLU A 280 6.85 -6.04 -25.16
N TRP A 281 5.54 -5.79 -25.28
CA TRP A 281 4.49 -6.67 -24.73
C TRP A 281 4.52 -8.07 -25.33
N ALA A 282 4.94 -8.24 -26.58
CA ALA A 282 4.99 -9.55 -27.23
C ALA A 282 5.91 -10.53 -26.50
N SER A 283 6.95 -10.01 -25.83
CA SER A 283 7.95 -10.79 -25.09
C SER A 283 7.60 -11.04 -23.63
N VAL A 284 6.52 -10.43 -23.11
CA VAL A 284 6.18 -10.53 -21.69
C VAL A 284 5.63 -11.93 -21.39
N PRO A 285 6.27 -12.71 -20.49
CA PRO A 285 5.78 -14.04 -20.12
C PRO A 285 4.49 -13.95 -19.32
N SER A 286 3.72 -15.03 -19.30
CA SER A 286 2.58 -15.12 -18.39
C SER A 286 3.04 -14.98 -16.94
N PRO A 287 2.28 -14.30 -16.06
CA PRO A 287 2.61 -14.26 -14.63
C PRO A 287 2.60 -15.66 -13.96
N TYR A 288 2.07 -16.69 -14.62
CA TYR A 288 2.14 -18.07 -14.15
C TYR A 288 3.42 -18.82 -14.59
N GLU A 289 4.13 -18.31 -15.59
CA GLU A 289 5.32 -18.94 -16.19
C GLU A 289 6.65 -18.42 -15.61
N VAL A 290 6.60 -17.29 -14.90
CA VAL A 290 7.76 -16.71 -14.20
C VAL A 290 8.10 -17.41 -12.89
#